data_AF-A0A379S070-F1
#
_entry.id   AF-A0A379S070-F1
#
_cell.length_a   1.000
_cell.length_b   1.000
_cell.length_c   1.000
_cell.angle_alpha   90.00
_cell.angle_beta   90.00
_cell.angle_gamma   90.00
#
_symmetry.space_group_name_H-M   'P 1'
#
loop_
_entity.id
_entity.type
_entity.pdbx_description
1 polymer ?
#
loop_
_entity_poly.entity_id
_entity_poly.type
_entity_poly.pdbx_seq_one_letter_code
_entity_poly.pdbx_strand_id
1 'polypeptide(L)'
;MAPEDAVTLGKALERCGGDAQQAFALYESVRIPRTARIVWSTREMGRLYHVAGVERQVRNLLWKGKSQKAFYHNIEWLYAGKKITALSRAENL
;
A
#
# COMPACT_ATOMS: atom_id res chain seq x y z
N MET A 1 6.69 5.31 -3.79
CA MET A 1 6.61 5.45 -2.31
C MET A 1 7.02 6.84 -1.87
N ALA A 2 8.23 7.29 -2.21
CA ALA A 2 8.72 8.62 -1.83
C ALA A 2 7.76 9.81 -2.09
N PRO A 3 7.04 9.90 -3.23
CA PRO A 3 6.05 10.98 -3.41
C PRO A 3 4.88 10.93 -2.41
N GLU A 4 4.38 9.72 -2.08
CA GLU A 4 3.35 9.57 -1.04
C GLU A 4 3.88 9.95 0.35
N ASP A 5 5.16 9.64 0.61
CA ASP A 5 5.82 9.97 1.89
C ASP A 5 5.96 11.49 2.06
N ALA A 6 6.42 12.19 1.02
CA ALA A 6 6.53 13.66 1.02
C ALA A 6 5.17 14.34 1.28
N VAL A 7 4.11 13.91 0.61
CA VAL A 7 2.76 14.46 0.81
C VAL A 7 2.23 14.14 2.22
N THR A 8 2.49 12.94 2.73
CA THR A 8 1.99 12.54 4.06
C THR A 8 2.71 13.31 5.17
N LEU A 9 4.03 13.47 5.05
CA LEU A 9 4.83 14.22 6.02
C LEU A 9 4.45 15.71 6.04
N GLY A 10 4.29 16.33 4.87
CA GLY A 10 3.85 17.73 4.77
C GLY A 10 2.52 17.97 5.49
N LYS A 11 1.56 17.05 5.34
CA LYS A 11 0.26 17.15 6.02
C LYS A 11 0.30 16.78 7.50
N ALA A 12 1.23 15.91 7.91
CA ALA A 12 1.44 15.63 9.33
C ALA A 12 2.00 16.87 10.04
N LEU A 13 2.96 17.57 9.43
CA LEU A 13 3.48 18.84 9.92
C LEU A 13 2.39 19.90 10.04
N GLU A 14 1.54 20.03 9.02
CA GLU A 14 0.39 20.95 9.06
C GLU A 14 -0.55 20.64 10.24
N ARG A 15 -0.90 19.37 10.46
CA ARG A 15 -1.80 18.95 11.56
C ARG A 15 -1.18 19.12 12.94
N CYS A 16 0.13 18.97 13.07
CA CYS A 16 0.84 19.13 14.33
C CYS A 16 1.31 20.57 14.57
N GLY A 17 0.83 21.55 13.79
CA GLY A 17 1.19 22.96 13.97
C GLY A 17 2.69 23.23 13.78
N GLY A 18 3.38 22.42 12.97
CA GLY A 18 4.83 22.50 12.76
C GLY A 18 5.67 21.78 13.81
N ASP A 19 5.07 21.14 14.83
CA ASP A 19 5.81 20.26 15.75
C ASP A 19 6.33 19.03 15.00
N ALA A 20 7.65 19.01 14.76
CA ALA A 20 8.30 17.94 14.03
C ALA A 20 8.23 16.59 14.74
N GLN A 21 8.35 16.56 16.07
CA GLN A 21 8.34 15.29 16.81
C GLN A 21 6.97 14.62 16.73
N GLN A 22 5.90 15.39 16.96
CA GLN A 22 4.54 14.89 16.82
C GLN A 22 4.21 14.51 15.36
N ALA A 23 4.67 15.31 14.40
CA ALA A 23 4.46 15.04 12.98
C ALA A 23 5.13 13.75 12.52
N PHE A 24 6.37 13.48 12.97
CA PHE A 24 7.05 12.22 12.64
C PHE A 24 6.33 11.02 13.23
N ALA A 25 5.92 11.07 14.50
CA ALA A 25 5.15 9.99 15.12
C ALA A 25 3.84 9.70 14.35
N LEU A 26 3.13 10.76 13.95
CA LEU A 26 1.91 10.66 13.17
C LEU A 26 2.17 10.09 11.76
N TYR A 27 3.20 10.59 11.07
CA TYR A 27 3.63 10.09 9.77
C TYR A 27 3.97 8.59 9.82
N GLU A 28 4.76 8.16 10.81
CA GLU A 28 5.20 6.77 10.98
C GLU A 28 4.01 5.84 11.20
N SER A 29 3.08 6.22 12.09
CA SER A 29 1.86 5.44 12.38
C SER A 29 1.03 5.14 11.13
N VAL A 30 1.08 6.05 10.14
CA VAL A 30 0.36 5.94 8.88
C VAL A 30 1.17 5.19 7.81
N ARG A 31 2.45 5.49 7.68
CA ARG A 31 3.27 5.06 6.53
C ARG A 31 3.95 3.73 6.73
N ILE A 32 4.30 3.35 7.95
CA ILE A 32 4.93 2.05 8.21
C ILE A 32 4.01 0.89 7.75
N PRO A 33 2.72 0.81 8.13
CA PRO A 33 1.86 -0.28 7.68
C PRO A 33 1.66 -0.31 6.15
N ARG A 34 1.50 0.86 5.52
CA ARG A 34 1.28 0.99 4.07
C ARG A 34 2.51 0.55 3.28
N THR A 35 3.69 1.02 3.66
CA THR A 35 4.96 0.64 3.01
C THR A 35 5.31 -0.82 3.27
N ALA A 36 5.12 -1.31 4.49
CA ALA A 36 5.32 -2.71 4.83
C ALA A 36 4.45 -3.63 3.96
N ARG A 37 3.14 -3.36 3.85
CA ARG A 37 2.25 -4.15 3.00
C ARG A 37 2.75 -4.24 1.56
N ILE A 38 3.28 -3.15 1.00
CA ILE A 38 3.85 -3.14 -0.35
C ILE A 38 5.11 -4.00 -0.43
N VAL A 39 6.06 -3.81 0.50
CA VAL A 39 7.32 -4.58 0.49
C VAL A 39 7.03 -6.08 0.56
N TRP A 40 6.18 -6.51 1.49
CA TRP A 40 5.81 -7.92 1.64
C TRP A 40 5.04 -8.44 0.43
N SER A 41 4.05 -7.70 -0.06
CA SER A 41 3.24 -8.11 -1.22
C SER A 41 4.09 -8.21 -2.49
N THR A 42 5.00 -7.25 -2.74
CA THR A 42 5.86 -7.26 -3.92
C THR A 42 6.86 -8.40 -3.88
N ARG A 43 7.41 -8.74 -2.71
CA ARG A 43 8.28 -9.93 -2.55
C ARG A 43 7.53 -11.21 -2.89
N GLU A 44 6.33 -11.38 -2.35
CA GLU A 44 5.52 -12.56 -2.62
C GLU A 44 5.08 -12.63 -4.09
N MET A 45 4.66 -11.51 -4.68
CA MET A 45 4.34 -11.45 -6.11
C MET A 45 5.57 -11.78 -6.98
N GLY A 46 6.75 -11.31 -6.59
CA GLY A 46 8.01 -11.67 -7.24
C GLY A 46 8.28 -13.17 -7.20
N ARG A 47 8.04 -13.82 -6.05
CA ARG A 47 8.11 -15.28 -5.92
C ARG A 47 7.09 -15.97 -6.83
N LEU A 48 5.81 -15.57 -6.76
CA LEU A 48 4.70 -16.12 -7.54
C LEU A 48 4.88 -15.98 -9.06
N TYR A 49 5.55 -14.92 -9.54
CA TYR A 49 5.86 -14.79 -10.96
C TYR A 49 6.86 -15.83 -11.45
N HIS A 50 7.82 -16.21 -10.60
CA HIS A 50 8.94 -17.09 -10.94
C HIS A 50 8.79 -18.54 -10.46
N VAL A 51 7.66 -18.93 -9.89
CA VAL A 51 7.43 -20.33 -9.49
C VAL A 51 7.50 -21.29 -10.68
N ALA A 52 7.99 -22.51 -10.41
CA ALA A 52 8.16 -23.58 -11.39
C ALA A 52 7.36 -24.83 -11.00
N GLY A 53 7.39 -25.87 -11.85
CA GLY A 53 6.76 -27.16 -11.56
C GLY A 53 5.25 -27.07 -11.32
N VAL A 54 4.77 -27.74 -10.27
CA VAL A 54 3.35 -27.80 -9.91
C VAL A 54 2.82 -26.43 -9.45
N GLU A 55 3.62 -25.64 -8.72
CA GLU A 55 3.22 -24.29 -8.29
C GLU A 55 2.88 -23.39 -9.49
N ARG A 56 3.63 -23.52 -10.60
CA ARG A 56 3.32 -22.82 -11.85
C ARG A 56 1.96 -23.22 -12.42
N GLN A 57 1.62 -24.51 -12.37
CA GLN A 57 0.34 -25.00 -12.88
C GLN A 57 -0.82 -24.44 -12.05
N VAL A 58 -0.70 -24.49 -10.72
CA VAL A 58 -1.70 -23.94 -9.79
C VAL A 58 -1.86 -22.42 -10.00
N ARG A 59 -0.75 -21.67 -10.06
CA ARG A 59 -0.77 -20.23 -10.35
C ARG A 59 -1.48 -19.93 -11.67
N ASN A 60 -1.17 -20.68 -12.73
CA ASN A 60 -1.79 -20.48 -14.03
C ASN A 60 -3.30 -20.73 -13.97
N LEU A 61 -3.75 -21.77 -13.25
CA LEU A 61 -5.18 -22.05 -13.05
C LEU A 61 -5.87 -20.92 -12.28
N LEU A 62 -5.23 -20.33 -11.26
CA LEU A 62 -5.79 -19.22 -10.49
C LEU A 62 -5.98 -17.94 -11.33
N TRP A 63 -5.08 -17.67 -12.28
CA TRP A 63 -5.10 -16.46 -13.10
C TRP A 63 -5.84 -16.59 -14.43
N LYS A 64 -5.87 -17.79 -15.02
CA LYS A 64 -6.55 -18.03 -16.31
C LYS A 64 -8.03 -17.65 -16.20
N GLY A 65 -8.51 -16.90 -17.20
CA GLY A 65 -9.91 -16.46 -17.27
C GLY A 65 -10.28 -15.33 -16.29
N LYS A 66 -9.34 -14.77 -15.52
CA LYS A 66 -9.61 -13.56 -14.72
C LYS A 66 -9.91 -12.39 -15.66
N SER A 67 -11.03 -11.72 -15.42
CA SER A 67 -11.39 -10.52 -16.16
C SER A 67 -10.52 -9.33 -15.77
N GLN A 68 -10.41 -8.35 -16.66
CA GLN A 68 -9.71 -7.09 -16.39
C GLN A 68 -10.26 -6.39 -15.13
N LYS A 69 -11.58 -6.46 -14.91
CA LYS A 69 -12.23 -5.91 -13.72
C LYS A 69 -11.78 -6.59 -12.43
N ALA A 70 -11.70 -7.92 -12.43
CA ALA A 70 -11.22 -8.68 -11.27
C ALA A 70 -9.74 -8.38 -11.00
N PHE A 71 -8.93 -8.21 -12.05
CA PHE A 71 -7.54 -7.78 -11.91
C PHE A 71 -7.44 -6.41 -11.23
N TYR A 72 -8.16 -5.40 -11.72
CA TYR A 72 -8.15 -4.05 -11.14
C TYR A 72 -8.64 -4.03 -9.69
N HIS A 73 -9.66 -4.81 -9.36
CA HIS A 73 -10.13 -4.94 -7.97
C HIS A 73 -9.03 -5.45 -7.04
N ASN A 74 -8.23 -6.43 -7.47
CA ASN A 74 -7.15 -7.00 -6.65
C ASN A 74 -5.98 -6.03 -6.40
N ILE A 75 -5.74 -5.08 -7.30
CA ILE A 75 -4.69 -4.05 -7.16
C ILE A 75 -5.22 -2.70 -6.70
N GLU A 76 -6.52 -2.60 -6.42
CA GLU A 76 -7.18 -1.36 -6.00
C GLU A 76 -6.50 -0.79 -4.74
N TRP A 77 -6.17 -1.63 -3.76
CA TRP A 77 -5.49 -1.19 -2.54
C TRP A 77 -4.12 -0.53 -2.78
N LEU A 78 -3.47 -0.81 -3.91
CA LEU A 78 -2.16 -0.28 -4.26
C LEU A 78 -2.26 1.07 -4.98
N TYR A 79 -3.24 1.20 -5.89
CA TYR A 79 -3.35 2.33 -6.82
C TYR A 79 -4.56 3.23 -6.59
N ALA A 80 -5.64 2.72 -6.03
CA ALA A 80 -6.77 3.56 -5.68
C ALA A 80 -6.34 4.46 -4.53
N GLY A 81 -6.11 5.73 -4.87
CA GLY A 81 -5.75 6.80 -3.95
C GLY A 81 -6.87 7.17 -2.99
N LYS A 82 -7.62 6.20 -2.45
CA LYS A 82 -8.54 6.41 -1.33
C LYS A 82 -7.71 6.85 -0.13
N LYS A 83 -7.52 8.17 -0.09
CA LYS A 83 -6.86 8.95 0.94
C LYS A 83 -5.39 8.56 1.14
N ILE A 84 -4.52 9.07 0.25
CA ILE A 84 -3.08 9.25 0.50
C ILE A 84 -2.84 9.94 1.86
N THR A 85 -3.86 10.59 2.42
CA THR A 85 -3.97 10.93 3.84
C THR A 85 -4.75 9.90 4.66
N ALA A 86 -4.07 8.89 5.20
CA ALA A 86 -4.65 8.16 6.34
C ALA A 86 -4.90 9.08 7.56
N LEU A 87 -4.39 10.31 7.54
CA LEU A 87 -4.76 11.39 8.43
C LEU A 87 -6.28 11.67 8.47
N SER A 88 -7.01 11.42 7.37
CA SER A 88 -8.48 11.54 7.34
C SER A 88 -9.24 10.31 7.86
N ARG A 89 -8.52 9.36 8.45
CA ARG A 89 -9.05 8.16 9.13
C ARG A 89 -8.95 8.28 10.66
N ALA A 90 -8.18 9.25 11.16
CA ALA A 90 -8.13 9.65 12.56
C ALA A 90 -9.32 10.54 12.99
N GLU A 91 -10.24 10.84 12.06
CA GLU A 91 -11.44 11.66 12.30
C GLU A 91 -12.67 10.82 12.75
N ASN A 92 -12.56 9.49 12.81
CA ASN A 92 -13.64 8.57 13.18
C ASN A 92 -13.26 7.59 14.31
N LEU A 93 -12.40 8.01 15.22
CA LEU A 93 -12.19 7.37 16.53
C LEU A 93 -12.28 8.43 17.63
#